data_AF-A0AAX1QTF7-F1
#
_entry.id   AF-A0AAX1QTF7-F1
#
_cell.length_a   1.000
_cell.length_b   1.000
_cell.length_c   1.000
_cell.angle_alpha   90.00
_cell.angle_beta   90.00
_cell.angle_gamma   90.00
#
_symmetry.space_group_name_H-M   'P 1'
#
loop_
_entity.id
_entity.type
_entity.pdbx_description
1 polymer ?
#
loop_
_entity_poly.entity_id
_entity_poly.type
_entity_poly.pdbx_seq_one_letter_code
_entity_poly.pdbx_strand_id
1 'polypeptide(L)'
;MKPYPNLITRFVLLVSIMIGLVGCKPNPQDDIALFQPFITENINKKSNDPYISSTVKPGDKMYNILVNIQHGKWDVAEGGLLSLIDEGNPDAMLWYARMLLLDNNKRREVTNLIFKSLTSGNPYAALAIAKNSHACAYLGAGSLDSQVAQSLGISDPNSAQLCTDDNFQKAIELFKPLAAQGDLRAQYFLLQQQELENSKETRAQYIQEVIRFSQAHYYQPLMDYVNTILIYSPSKNKSESKTAEQYQLAINLLTIAANNNYIPAINKLSSLLKDTVQEESERLRNIALKLGSTKAVEYKYLYSEKDSEEKYFYNALYKGLSGEY
;
A
#
# COMPACT_ATOMS: atom_id res chain seq x y z
N MET A 1 -36.56 -4.42 53.93
CA MET A 1 -36.40 -5.36 52.81
C MET A 1 -36.01 -4.57 51.58
N LYS A 2 -34.79 -4.75 51.04
CA LYS A 2 -34.36 -4.10 49.80
C LYS A 2 -35.12 -4.74 48.63
N PRO A 3 -35.76 -3.97 47.74
CA PRO A 3 -36.42 -4.55 46.58
C PRO A 3 -35.37 -5.08 45.61
N TYR A 4 -35.51 -6.35 45.22
CA TYR A 4 -34.72 -6.95 44.16
C TYR A 4 -35.11 -6.30 42.82
N PRO A 5 -34.16 -5.81 42.01
CA PRO A 5 -34.47 -5.24 40.71
C PRO A 5 -35.01 -6.32 39.77
N ASN A 6 -36.06 -5.94 39.03
CA ASN A 6 -36.84 -6.79 38.13
C ASN A 6 -35.95 -7.35 37.00
N LEU A 7 -36.30 -8.52 36.45
CA LEU A 7 -35.50 -9.27 35.46
C LEU A 7 -35.14 -8.40 34.23
N ILE A 8 -36.06 -7.50 33.86
CA ILE A 8 -35.92 -6.55 32.77
C ILE A 8 -34.85 -5.49 33.08
N THR A 9 -34.78 -5.00 34.32
CA THR A 9 -33.79 -4.01 34.75
C THR A 9 -32.37 -4.61 34.76
N ARG A 10 -32.23 -5.91 35.07
CA ARG A 10 -30.96 -6.65 34.92
C ARG A 10 -30.55 -6.83 33.46
N PHE A 11 -31.49 -7.11 32.56
CA PHE A 11 -31.21 -7.23 31.12
C PHE A 11 -30.77 -5.91 30.49
N VAL A 12 -31.41 -4.78 30.87
CA VAL A 12 -31.03 -3.46 30.35
C VAL A 12 -29.64 -3.04 30.87
N LEU A 13 -29.28 -3.35 32.11
CA LEU A 13 -27.93 -3.13 32.66
C LEU A 13 -26.87 -4.03 32.00
N LEU A 14 -27.18 -5.29 31.70
CA LEU A 14 -26.26 -6.20 31.00
C LEU A 14 -26.04 -5.79 29.53
N VAL A 15 -27.07 -5.32 28.82
CA VAL A 15 -26.94 -4.84 27.44
C VAL A 15 -26.17 -3.51 27.38
N SER A 16 -26.34 -2.62 28.35
CA SER A 16 -25.56 -1.37 28.42
C SER A 16 -24.09 -1.59 28.81
N ILE A 17 -23.77 -2.65 29.57
CA ILE A 17 -22.38 -3.06 29.81
C ILE A 17 -21.75 -3.71 28.56
N MET A 18 -22.53 -4.48 27.78
CA MET A 18 -22.04 -5.11 26.53
C MET A 18 -21.84 -4.11 25.38
N ILE A 19 -22.61 -3.01 25.34
CA ILE A 19 -22.39 -1.91 24.38
C ILE A 19 -21.15 -1.06 24.77
N GLY A 20 -20.74 -1.09 26.05
CA GLY A 20 -19.50 -0.47 26.54
C GLY A 20 -18.21 -1.24 26.20
N LEU A 21 -18.33 -2.46 25.66
CA LEU A 21 -17.21 -3.30 25.22
C LEU A 21 -17.01 -3.32 23.70
N VAL A 22 -17.67 -2.42 22.97
CA VAL A 22 -17.15 -2.01 21.66
C VAL A 22 -15.91 -1.18 21.96
N GLY A 23 -14.77 -1.85 22.06
CA GLY A 23 -13.50 -1.24 22.45
C GLY A 23 -13.32 0.09 21.71
N CYS A 24 -13.30 1.20 22.45
CA CYS A 24 -12.97 2.48 21.85
C CYS A 24 -11.64 2.30 21.11
N LYS A 25 -11.61 2.60 19.81
CA LYS A 25 -10.37 2.54 19.01
C LYS A 25 -9.22 3.17 19.82
N PRO A 26 -8.03 2.53 19.88
CA PRO A 26 -6.91 3.06 20.63
C PRO A 26 -6.65 4.53 20.32
N ASN A 27 -6.36 5.32 21.36
CA ASN A 27 -6.19 6.77 21.22
C ASN A 27 -4.76 7.06 20.72
N PRO A 28 -4.57 7.70 19.54
CA PRO A 28 -3.24 8.02 19.05
C PRO A 28 -2.42 8.96 19.95
N GLN A 29 -3.06 9.60 20.95
CA GLN A 29 -2.35 10.42 21.93
C GLN A 29 -1.33 9.61 22.74
N ASP A 30 -1.64 8.37 23.09
CA ASP A 30 -0.78 7.53 23.94
C ASP A 30 0.43 7.00 23.14
N ASP A 31 0.32 6.95 21.81
CA ASP A 31 1.37 6.47 20.91
C ASP A 31 2.56 7.44 20.83
N ILE A 32 2.39 8.73 21.16
CA ILE A 32 3.44 9.76 21.06
C ILE A 32 4.69 9.32 21.84
N ALA A 33 4.49 8.86 23.08
CA ALA A 33 5.59 8.40 23.93
C ALA A 33 6.31 7.18 23.34
N LEU A 34 5.58 6.31 22.64
CA LEU A 34 6.14 5.10 22.00
C LEU A 34 7.01 5.44 20.79
N PHE A 35 6.64 6.46 20.01
CA PHE A 35 7.44 6.92 18.87
C PHE A 35 8.61 7.82 19.26
N GLN A 36 8.60 8.43 20.44
CA GLN A 36 9.57 9.46 20.82
C GLN A 36 11.04 9.04 20.69
N PRO A 37 11.46 7.82 21.11
CA PRO A 37 12.84 7.37 20.92
C PRO A 37 13.20 7.25 19.43
N PHE A 38 12.33 6.63 18.63
CA PHE A 38 12.51 6.46 17.19
C PHE A 38 12.63 7.81 16.48
N ILE A 39 11.78 8.78 16.84
CA ILE A 39 11.81 10.13 16.26
C ILE A 39 13.12 10.83 16.61
N THR A 40 13.48 10.85 17.89
CA THR A 40 14.70 11.53 18.37
C THR A 40 15.94 11.03 17.64
N GLU A 41 16.03 9.73 17.41
CA GLU A 41 17.17 9.11 16.74
C GLU A 41 17.19 9.39 15.23
N ASN A 42 16.03 9.43 14.55
CA ASN A 42 15.97 9.34 13.09
C ASN A 42 15.54 10.63 12.37
N ILE A 43 14.96 11.61 13.07
CA ILE A 43 14.38 12.81 12.44
C ILE A 43 15.37 13.62 11.60
N ASN A 44 16.65 13.61 11.97
CA ASN A 44 17.71 14.36 11.27
C ASN A 44 18.51 13.50 10.28
N LYS A 45 18.31 12.18 10.24
CA LYS A 45 19.02 11.28 9.33
C LYS A 45 18.43 11.41 7.93
N LYS A 46 19.28 11.58 6.91
CA LYS A 46 18.90 11.70 5.50
C LYS A 46 19.68 10.70 4.66
N SER A 47 18.98 9.99 3.77
CA SER A 47 19.59 9.03 2.87
C SER A 47 19.99 9.70 1.55
N ASN A 48 21.20 9.40 1.08
CA ASN A 48 21.66 9.79 -0.25
C ASN A 48 21.32 8.73 -1.31
N ASP A 49 20.83 7.56 -0.93
CA ASP A 49 20.37 6.52 -1.86
C ASP A 49 18.93 6.84 -2.32
N PRO A 50 18.70 7.19 -3.59
CA PRO A 50 17.36 7.49 -4.10
C PRO A 50 16.42 6.27 -4.09
N TYR A 51 16.97 5.06 -4.03
CA TYR A 51 16.22 3.80 -4.05
C TYR A 51 16.11 3.15 -2.66
N ILE A 52 16.49 3.84 -1.58
CA ILE A 52 16.54 3.24 -0.23
C ILE A 52 15.17 2.69 0.20
N SER A 53 14.08 3.36 -0.19
CA SER A 53 12.70 2.95 0.10
C SER A 53 12.03 2.18 -1.04
N SER A 54 12.78 1.84 -2.10
CA SER A 54 12.24 1.10 -3.23
C SER A 54 12.28 -0.41 -2.99
N THR A 55 11.18 -1.08 -3.30
CA THR A 55 11.08 -2.55 -3.26
C THR A 55 11.59 -3.22 -4.53
N VAL A 56 11.87 -2.44 -5.58
CA VAL A 56 12.47 -2.88 -6.84
C VAL A 56 13.54 -1.86 -7.26
N LYS A 57 14.75 -2.32 -7.53
CA LYS A 57 15.94 -1.47 -7.74
C LYS A 57 16.57 -1.73 -9.12
N PRO A 58 17.37 -0.79 -9.65
CA PRO A 58 18.16 -1.03 -10.85
C PRO A 58 18.96 -2.35 -10.75
N GLY A 59 18.82 -3.21 -11.75
CA GLY A 59 19.41 -4.56 -11.77
C GLY A 59 18.41 -5.68 -11.50
N ASP A 60 17.28 -5.40 -10.83
CA ASP A 60 16.21 -6.38 -10.66
C ASP A 60 15.52 -6.65 -12.01
N LYS A 61 15.14 -7.91 -12.25
CA LYS A 61 14.49 -8.34 -13.51
C LYS A 61 13.26 -7.50 -13.86
N MET A 62 12.46 -7.13 -12.86
CA MET A 62 11.23 -6.35 -13.04
C MET A 62 11.45 -4.84 -13.13
N TYR A 63 12.63 -4.31 -12.80
CA TYR A 63 12.83 -2.87 -12.62
C TYR A 63 12.50 -2.08 -13.89
N ASN A 64 13.16 -2.40 -15.00
CA ASN A 64 12.95 -1.67 -16.26
C ASN A 64 11.52 -1.82 -16.79
N ILE A 65 10.88 -2.98 -16.54
CA ILE A 65 9.50 -3.23 -16.94
C ILE A 65 8.56 -2.29 -16.17
N LEU A 66 8.67 -2.25 -14.84
CA LEU A 66 7.83 -1.41 -13.99
C LEU A 66 8.04 0.09 -14.26
N VAL A 67 9.28 0.51 -14.52
CA VAL A 67 9.58 1.89 -14.94
C VAL A 67 8.89 2.24 -16.27
N ASN A 68 8.93 1.33 -17.26
CA ASN A 68 8.24 1.58 -18.53
C ASN A 68 6.72 1.59 -18.40
N ILE A 69 6.15 0.73 -17.53
CA ILE A 69 4.72 0.80 -17.14
C ILE A 69 4.39 2.17 -16.57
N GLN A 70 5.20 2.67 -15.62
CA GLN A 70 4.99 3.99 -15.03
C GLN A 70 5.04 5.10 -16.09
N HIS A 71 5.98 5.03 -17.02
CA HIS A 71 6.13 5.99 -18.13
C HIS A 71 5.10 5.82 -19.27
N GLY A 72 4.10 4.95 -19.11
CA GLY A 72 3.10 4.65 -20.13
C GLY A 72 3.66 4.03 -21.41
N LYS A 73 4.88 3.47 -21.37
CA LYS A 73 5.53 2.76 -22.48
C LYS A 73 5.11 1.29 -22.49
N TRP A 74 3.81 1.08 -22.66
CA TRP A 74 3.16 -0.23 -22.53
C TRP A 74 3.73 -1.28 -23.46
N ASP A 75 3.96 -0.95 -24.74
CA ASP A 75 4.51 -1.90 -25.74
C ASP A 75 5.91 -2.42 -25.34
N VAL A 76 6.75 -1.54 -24.77
CA VAL A 76 8.09 -1.89 -24.30
C VAL A 76 8.01 -2.75 -23.04
N ALA A 77 7.10 -2.41 -22.12
CA ALA A 77 6.88 -3.19 -20.92
C ALA A 77 6.31 -4.58 -21.23
N GLU A 78 5.37 -4.68 -22.17
CA GLU A 78 4.78 -5.94 -22.63
C GLU A 78 5.86 -6.87 -23.20
N GLY A 79 6.74 -6.39 -24.08
CA GLY A 79 7.84 -7.21 -24.61
C GLY A 79 8.76 -7.76 -23.50
N GLY A 80 9.06 -6.94 -22.48
CA GLY A 80 9.83 -7.39 -21.32
C GLY A 80 9.08 -8.42 -20.44
N LEU A 81 7.77 -8.23 -20.24
CA LEU A 81 6.94 -9.19 -19.51
C LEU A 81 6.88 -10.53 -20.23
N LEU A 82 6.63 -10.53 -21.55
CA LEU A 82 6.56 -11.75 -22.36
C LEU A 82 7.88 -12.54 -22.30
N SER A 83 9.03 -11.85 -22.43
CA SER A 83 10.34 -12.51 -22.29
C SER A 83 10.51 -13.17 -20.92
N LEU A 84 10.09 -12.52 -19.83
CA LEU A 84 10.18 -13.10 -18.49
C LEU A 84 9.15 -14.23 -18.27
N ILE A 85 7.99 -14.17 -18.94
CA ILE A 85 6.99 -15.25 -18.92
C ILE A 85 7.55 -16.50 -19.61
N ASP A 86 8.26 -16.34 -20.73
CA ASP A 86 8.94 -17.46 -21.41
C ASP A 86 10.03 -18.09 -20.53
N GLU A 87 10.68 -17.30 -19.67
CA GLU A 87 11.59 -17.78 -18.61
C GLU A 87 10.88 -18.42 -17.40
N GLY A 88 9.54 -18.44 -17.38
CA GLY A 88 8.76 -18.96 -16.26
C GLY A 88 8.68 -18.03 -15.04
N ASN A 89 8.89 -16.72 -15.21
CA ASN A 89 8.85 -15.78 -14.09
C ASN A 89 7.40 -15.55 -13.59
N PRO A 90 7.10 -15.86 -12.32
CA PRO A 90 5.74 -15.78 -11.82
C PRO A 90 5.23 -14.35 -11.61
N ASP A 91 6.11 -13.39 -11.32
CA ASP A 91 5.71 -11.99 -11.16
C ASP A 91 5.33 -11.38 -12.50
N ALA A 92 6.10 -11.66 -13.55
CA ALA A 92 5.78 -11.22 -14.90
C ALA A 92 4.43 -11.77 -15.38
N MET A 93 4.13 -13.06 -15.12
CA MET A 93 2.82 -13.65 -15.42
C MET A 93 1.68 -12.88 -14.74
N LEU A 94 1.83 -12.53 -13.46
CA LEU A 94 0.80 -11.81 -12.72
C LEU A 94 0.67 -10.36 -13.18
N TRP A 95 1.79 -9.67 -13.45
CA TRP A 95 1.77 -8.30 -13.97
C TRP A 95 1.11 -8.22 -15.35
N TYR A 96 1.44 -9.15 -16.25
CA TYR A 96 0.82 -9.20 -17.56
C TYR A 96 -0.68 -9.54 -17.49
N ALA A 97 -1.06 -10.48 -16.62
CA ALA A 97 -2.47 -10.78 -16.36
C ALA A 97 -3.25 -9.55 -15.87
N ARG A 98 -2.65 -8.70 -15.04
CA ARG A 98 -3.26 -7.44 -14.58
C ARG A 98 -3.44 -6.43 -15.71
N MET A 99 -2.48 -6.33 -16.63
CA MET A 99 -2.60 -5.46 -17.80
C MET A 99 -3.75 -5.87 -18.71
N LEU A 100 -3.95 -7.18 -18.89
CA LEU A 100 -5.00 -7.73 -19.74
C LEU A 100 -6.38 -7.84 -19.06
N LEU A 101 -6.46 -7.59 -17.75
CA LEU A 101 -7.64 -7.90 -16.92
C LEU A 101 -8.95 -7.27 -17.44
N LEU A 102 -8.86 -6.06 -18.00
CA LEU A 102 -10.02 -5.31 -18.50
C LEU A 102 -10.43 -5.70 -19.93
N ASP A 103 -9.63 -6.49 -20.64
CA ASP A 103 -9.99 -7.02 -21.95
C ASP A 103 -10.79 -8.32 -21.81
N ASN A 104 -12.09 -8.23 -22.07
CA ASN A 104 -13.01 -9.38 -21.98
C ASN A 104 -12.61 -10.54 -22.92
N ASN A 105 -11.97 -10.26 -24.06
CA ASN A 105 -11.52 -11.31 -24.99
C ASN A 105 -10.33 -12.10 -24.42
N LYS A 106 -9.62 -11.52 -23.45
CA LYS A 106 -8.42 -12.07 -22.82
C LYS A 106 -8.71 -12.75 -21.49
N ARG A 107 -9.97 -12.85 -21.05
CA ARG A 107 -10.36 -13.44 -19.75
C ARG A 107 -9.76 -14.82 -19.50
N ARG A 108 -9.74 -15.70 -20.52
CA ARG A 108 -9.13 -17.03 -20.43
C ARG A 108 -7.62 -16.95 -20.24
N GLU A 109 -6.96 -16.09 -21.00
CA GLU A 109 -5.51 -15.87 -20.91
C GLU A 109 -5.11 -15.32 -19.53
N VAL A 110 -5.82 -14.30 -19.05
CA VAL A 110 -5.66 -13.73 -17.69
C VAL A 110 -5.78 -14.81 -16.62
N THR A 111 -6.85 -15.61 -16.68
CA THR A 111 -7.08 -16.70 -15.73
C THR A 111 -5.93 -17.71 -15.75
N ASN A 112 -5.51 -18.14 -16.94
CA ASN A 112 -4.41 -19.08 -17.12
C ASN A 112 -3.08 -18.53 -16.56
N LEU A 113 -2.76 -17.26 -16.81
CA LEU A 113 -1.55 -16.62 -16.31
C LEU A 113 -1.55 -16.51 -14.78
N ILE A 114 -2.68 -16.16 -14.17
CA ILE A 114 -2.79 -16.09 -12.71
C ILE A 114 -2.59 -17.48 -12.10
N PHE A 115 -3.23 -18.53 -12.64
CA PHE A 115 -3.04 -19.88 -12.13
C PHE A 115 -1.61 -20.41 -12.34
N LYS A 116 -0.97 -20.10 -13.48
CA LYS A 116 0.46 -20.42 -13.70
C LYS A 116 1.38 -19.72 -12.69
N SER A 117 1.12 -18.45 -12.42
CA SER A 117 1.84 -17.68 -11.40
C SER A 117 1.65 -18.30 -10.00
N LEU A 118 0.41 -18.69 -9.67
CA LEU A 118 0.06 -19.35 -8.42
C LEU A 118 0.73 -20.71 -8.25
N THR A 119 0.69 -21.58 -9.27
CA THR A 119 1.34 -22.90 -9.19
C THR A 119 2.86 -22.80 -9.14
N SER A 120 3.42 -21.69 -9.60
CA SER A 120 4.83 -21.34 -9.45
C SER A 120 5.16 -20.72 -8.08
N GLY A 121 4.21 -20.71 -7.14
CA GLY A 121 4.41 -20.28 -5.75
C GLY A 121 4.22 -18.79 -5.49
N ASN A 122 3.61 -18.03 -6.40
CA ASN A 122 3.37 -16.60 -6.18
C ASN A 122 2.19 -16.36 -5.23
N PRO A 123 2.41 -15.86 -3.99
CA PRO A 123 1.31 -15.57 -3.07
C PRO A 123 0.39 -14.45 -3.58
N TYR A 124 0.93 -13.49 -4.35
CA TYR A 124 0.13 -12.40 -4.92
C TYR A 124 -0.86 -12.90 -5.97
N ALA A 125 -0.60 -14.05 -6.60
CA ALA A 125 -1.54 -14.65 -7.53
C ALA A 125 -2.76 -15.22 -6.79
N ALA A 126 -2.57 -15.89 -5.65
CA ALA A 126 -3.67 -16.34 -4.78
C ALA A 126 -4.50 -15.14 -4.31
N LEU A 127 -3.83 -14.08 -3.84
CA LEU A 127 -4.49 -12.85 -3.41
C LEU A 127 -5.27 -12.17 -4.55
N ALA A 128 -4.74 -12.20 -5.78
CA ALA A 128 -5.40 -11.62 -6.94
C ALA A 128 -6.72 -12.32 -7.30
N ILE A 129 -6.93 -13.57 -6.90
CA ILE A 129 -8.18 -14.32 -7.12
C ILE A 129 -8.88 -14.68 -5.80
N ALA A 130 -8.51 -14.02 -4.69
CA ALA A 130 -9.27 -14.07 -3.46
C ALA A 130 -10.62 -13.37 -3.63
N LYS A 131 -11.60 -13.79 -2.83
CA LYS A 131 -12.90 -13.10 -2.76
C LYS A 131 -12.70 -11.60 -2.50
N ASN A 132 -13.52 -10.77 -3.14
CA ASN A 132 -13.47 -9.31 -3.08
C ASN A 132 -12.18 -8.65 -3.64
N SER A 133 -11.28 -9.42 -4.27
CA SER A 133 -10.15 -8.83 -4.99
C SER A 133 -10.60 -8.04 -6.21
N HIS A 134 -9.77 -7.10 -6.65
CA HIS A 134 -10.04 -6.31 -7.86
C HIS A 134 -10.27 -7.20 -9.08
N ALA A 135 -9.45 -8.25 -9.28
CA ALA A 135 -9.64 -9.13 -10.43
C ALA A 135 -10.97 -9.86 -10.38
N CYS A 136 -11.45 -10.23 -9.19
CA CYS A 136 -12.73 -10.89 -9.02
C CYS A 136 -13.94 -10.03 -9.38
N ALA A 137 -13.84 -8.70 -9.28
CA ALA A 137 -14.88 -7.80 -9.78
C ALA A 137 -15.09 -7.95 -11.31
N TYR A 138 -14.05 -8.37 -12.05
CA TYR A 138 -14.11 -8.53 -13.51
C TYR A 138 -14.25 -10.00 -13.94
N LEU A 139 -13.48 -10.90 -13.31
CA LEU A 139 -13.42 -12.33 -13.63
C LEU A 139 -14.61 -13.12 -13.06
N GLY A 140 -15.33 -12.60 -12.07
CA GLY A 140 -16.42 -13.30 -11.41
C GLY A 140 -16.02 -14.64 -10.80
N ALA A 141 -16.97 -15.34 -10.19
CA ALA A 141 -16.76 -16.71 -9.75
C ALA A 141 -16.67 -17.65 -10.97
N GLY A 142 -15.80 -18.66 -10.86
CA GLY A 142 -15.57 -19.61 -11.94
C GLY A 142 -14.50 -20.63 -11.58
N SER A 143 -14.11 -21.46 -12.55
CA SER A 143 -13.00 -22.41 -12.39
C SER A 143 -12.09 -22.36 -13.62
N LEU A 144 -10.83 -22.75 -13.41
CA LEU A 144 -9.89 -22.98 -14.48
C LEU A 144 -10.36 -24.15 -15.36
N ASP A 145 -10.12 -24.06 -16.67
CA ASP A 145 -10.37 -25.16 -17.60
C ASP A 145 -9.67 -26.45 -17.15
N SER A 146 -10.35 -27.60 -17.24
CA SER A 146 -9.87 -28.85 -16.67
C SER A 146 -8.60 -29.37 -17.34
N GLN A 147 -8.42 -29.15 -18.64
CA GLN A 147 -7.20 -29.53 -19.35
C GLN A 147 -6.04 -28.65 -18.91
N VAL A 148 -6.30 -27.35 -18.72
CA VAL A 148 -5.29 -26.42 -18.21
C VAL A 148 -4.93 -26.78 -16.77
N ALA A 149 -5.92 -27.04 -15.90
CA ALA A 149 -5.71 -27.45 -14.53
C ALA A 149 -4.84 -28.71 -14.45
N GLN A 150 -5.13 -29.72 -15.28
CA GLN A 150 -4.32 -30.93 -15.37
C GLN A 150 -2.90 -30.63 -15.85
N SER A 151 -2.71 -29.76 -16.85
CA SER A 151 -1.39 -29.36 -17.35
C SER A 151 -0.55 -28.62 -16.30
N LEU A 152 -1.20 -27.95 -15.35
CA LEU A 152 -0.56 -27.26 -14.23
C LEU A 152 -0.37 -28.16 -13.00
N GLY A 153 -0.71 -29.44 -13.09
CA GLY A 153 -0.60 -30.38 -11.98
C GLY A 153 -1.64 -30.16 -10.87
N ILE A 154 -2.73 -29.45 -11.16
CA ILE A 154 -3.82 -29.22 -10.21
C ILE A 154 -4.74 -30.43 -10.23
N SER A 155 -4.62 -31.28 -9.21
CA SER A 155 -5.40 -32.52 -9.08
C SER A 155 -6.74 -32.34 -8.37
N ASP A 156 -6.87 -31.29 -7.54
CA ASP A 156 -8.12 -30.95 -6.85
C ASP A 156 -8.86 -29.84 -7.61
N PRO A 157 -10.03 -30.13 -8.22
CA PRO A 157 -10.83 -29.13 -8.91
C PRO A 157 -11.26 -27.94 -8.05
N ASN A 158 -11.38 -28.11 -6.72
CA ASN A 158 -11.74 -27.01 -5.82
C ASN A 158 -10.60 -25.99 -5.68
N SER A 159 -9.35 -26.43 -5.79
CA SER A 159 -8.18 -25.55 -5.77
C SER A 159 -7.98 -24.73 -7.05
N ALA A 160 -8.80 -25.00 -8.08
CA ALA A 160 -8.84 -24.30 -9.36
C ALA A 160 -9.98 -23.27 -9.44
N GLN A 161 -10.61 -22.93 -8.30
CA GLN A 161 -11.71 -21.96 -8.25
C GLN A 161 -11.20 -20.52 -8.14
N LEU A 162 -11.93 -19.62 -8.80
CA LEU A 162 -11.73 -18.17 -8.71
C LEU A 162 -12.64 -17.58 -7.63
N CYS A 163 -12.15 -16.54 -6.97
CA CYS A 163 -12.95 -15.64 -6.14
C CYS A 163 -13.56 -16.27 -4.89
N THR A 164 -12.82 -17.21 -4.28
CA THR A 164 -13.19 -17.90 -3.05
C THR A 164 -12.46 -17.31 -1.84
N ASP A 165 -13.02 -17.55 -0.65
CA ASP A 165 -12.35 -17.24 0.62
C ASP A 165 -11.09 -18.13 0.82
N ASP A 166 -11.10 -19.36 0.29
CA ASP A 166 -9.96 -20.28 0.34
C ASP A 166 -8.71 -19.72 -0.35
N ASN A 167 -8.88 -18.97 -1.44
CA ASN A 167 -7.76 -18.30 -2.12
C ASN A 167 -7.09 -17.25 -1.23
N PHE A 168 -7.84 -16.59 -0.34
CA PHE A 168 -7.27 -15.67 0.64
C PHE A 168 -6.43 -16.43 1.69
N GLN A 169 -6.95 -17.54 2.22
CA GLN A 169 -6.21 -18.38 3.16
C GLN A 169 -4.96 -18.98 2.50
N LYS A 170 -5.06 -19.39 1.25
CA LYS A 170 -3.92 -19.84 0.45
C LYS A 170 -2.87 -18.76 0.30
N ALA A 171 -3.27 -17.50 0.08
CA ALA A 171 -2.34 -16.38 0.04
C ALA A 171 -1.60 -16.23 1.38
N ILE A 172 -2.32 -16.27 2.52
CA ILE A 172 -1.71 -16.23 3.87
C ILE A 172 -0.65 -17.31 4.03
N GLU A 173 -0.96 -18.57 3.71
CA GLU A 173 -0.01 -19.66 3.83
C GLU A 173 1.21 -19.47 2.92
N LEU A 174 1.01 -19.01 1.69
CA LEU A 174 2.10 -18.74 0.74
C LEU A 174 2.95 -17.53 1.14
N PHE A 175 2.42 -16.55 1.87
CA PHE A 175 3.20 -15.41 2.36
C PHE A 175 4.10 -15.76 3.55
N LYS A 176 3.77 -16.76 4.38
CA LYS A 176 4.57 -17.18 5.55
C LYS A 176 6.05 -17.46 5.21
N PRO A 177 6.40 -18.29 4.21
CA PRO A 177 7.81 -18.54 3.90
C PRO A 177 8.54 -17.30 3.41
N LEU A 178 7.91 -16.43 2.60
CA LEU A 178 8.52 -15.17 2.15
C LEU A 178 8.78 -14.22 3.32
N ALA A 179 7.82 -14.12 4.24
CA ALA A 179 7.95 -13.30 5.44
C ALA A 179 9.10 -13.79 6.33
N ALA A 180 9.23 -15.11 6.50
CA ALA A 180 10.32 -15.74 7.24
C ALA A 180 11.70 -15.52 6.58
N GLN A 181 11.75 -15.34 5.26
CA GLN A 181 12.95 -14.99 4.50
C GLN A 181 13.29 -13.49 4.52
N GLY A 182 12.45 -12.66 5.14
CA GLY A 182 12.71 -11.22 5.27
C GLY A 182 11.97 -10.33 4.27
N ASP A 183 11.05 -10.86 3.44
CA ASP A 183 10.24 -9.99 2.56
C ASP A 183 9.30 -9.12 3.42
N LEU A 184 9.59 -7.81 3.45
CA LEU A 184 8.86 -6.84 4.26
C LEU A 184 7.39 -6.67 3.83
N ARG A 185 7.07 -6.86 2.54
CA ARG A 185 5.68 -6.76 2.06
C ARG A 185 4.88 -7.97 2.52
N ALA A 186 5.48 -9.17 2.49
CA ALA A 186 4.89 -10.38 3.01
C ALA A 186 4.69 -10.29 4.53
N GLN A 187 5.70 -9.82 5.26
CA GLN A 187 5.58 -9.57 6.70
C GLN A 187 4.46 -8.57 7.00
N TYR A 188 4.35 -7.48 6.23
CA TYR A 188 3.32 -6.48 6.45
C TYR A 188 1.92 -7.01 6.13
N PHE A 189 1.76 -7.76 5.03
CA PHE A 189 0.51 -8.42 4.71
C PHE A 189 0.04 -9.32 5.86
N LEU A 190 0.94 -10.12 6.44
CA LEU A 190 0.63 -10.99 7.59
C LEU A 190 0.36 -10.21 8.88
N LEU A 191 1.03 -9.07 9.10
CA LEU A 191 0.76 -8.19 10.23
C LEU A 191 -0.68 -7.67 10.18
N GLN A 192 -1.17 -7.26 9.00
CA GLN A 192 -2.54 -6.76 8.84
C GLN A 192 -3.60 -7.80 9.22
N GLN A 193 -3.30 -9.09 9.11
CA GLN A 193 -4.23 -10.17 9.49
C GLN A 193 -4.35 -10.37 11.00
N GLN A 194 -3.44 -9.79 11.77
CA GLN A 194 -3.45 -9.88 13.24
C GLN A 194 -4.32 -8.78 13.88
N GLU A 195 -4.73 -7.76 13.11
CA GLU A 195 -5.61 -6.68 13.55
C GLU A 195 -5.15 -6.00 14.86
N LEU A 196 -3.84 -5.96 15.10
CA LEU A 196 -3.24 -5.47 16.35
C LEU A 196 -3.59 -4.00 16.62
N GLU A 197 -3.92 -3.24 15.59
CA GLU A 197 -4.31 -1.84 15.67
C GLU A 197 -5.69 -1.62 16.31
N ASN A 198 -6.53 -2.66 16.39
CA ASN A 198 -7.93 -2.55 16.84
C ASN A 198 -8.09 -2.71 18.36
N SER A 199 -7.10 -3.27 19.07
CA SER A 199 -7.12 -3.48 20.52
C SER A 199 -6.14 -2.54 21.23
N LYS A 200 -6.51 -2.10 22.45
CA LYS A 200 -5.63 -1.30 23.30
C LYS A 200 -4.46 -2.13 23.83
N GLU A 201 -4.73 -3.39 24.13
CA GLU A 201 -3.77 -4.36 24.67
C GLU A 201 -2.64 -4.64 23.67
N THR A 202 -2.96 -4.72 22.37
CA THR A 202 -2.00 -4.98 21.29
C THR A 202 -1.42 -3.70 20.68
N ARG A 203 -1.90 -2.51 21.09
CA ARG A 203 -1.51 -1.25 20.46
C ARG A 203 -0.02 -0.98 20.51
N ALA A 204 0.62 -1.22 21.65
CA ALA A 204 2.05 -1.01 21.80
C ALA A 204 2.88 -1.92 20.86
N GLN A 205 2.46 -3.18 20.72
CA GLN A 205 3.07 -4.12 19.77
C GLN A 205 2.90 -3.65 18.32
N TYR A 206 1.71 -3.17 17.95
CA TYR A 206 1.47 -2.59 16.63
C TYR A 206 2.42 -1.40 16.35
N ILE A 207 2.57 -0.48 17.31
CA ILE A 207 3.50 0.66 17.15
C ILE A 207 4.95 0.20 16.99
N GLN A 208 5.39 -0.82 17.75
CA GLN A 208 6.72 -1.40 17.59
C GLN A 208 6.94 -1.97 16.18
N GLU A 209 5.93 -2.62 15.61
CA GLU A 209 6.01 -3.12 14.23
C GLU A 209 6.09 -1.98 13.22
N VAL A 210 5.30 -0.91 13.37
CA VAL A 210 5.40 0.29 12.52
C VAL A 210 6.82 0.88 12.57
N ILE A 211 7.42 0.94 13.75
CA ILE A 211 8.81 1.40 13.93
C ILE A 211 9.79 0.44 13.25
N ARG A 212 9.66 -0.87 13.46
CA ARG A 212 10.54 -1.90 12.87
C ARG A 212 10.55 -1.82 11.35
N PHE A 213 9.38 -1.69 10.72
CA PHE A 213 9.28 -1.52 9.26
C PHE A 213 9.93 -0.20 8.80
N SER A 214 9.73 0.88 9.55
CA SER A 214 10.32 2.19 9.23
C SER A 214 11.84 2.20 9.35
N GLN A 215 12.40 1.46 10.31
CA GLN A 215 13.84 1.24 10.45
C GLN A 215 14.42 0.42 9.28
N ALA A 216 13.61 -0.48 8.71
CA ALA A 216 13.95 -1.24 7.50
C ALA A 216 13.63 -0.47 6.19
N HIS A 217 13.33 0.83 6.27
CA HIS A 217 12.97 1.70 5.15
C HIS A 217 11.73 1.28 4.35
N TYR A 218 10.85 0.46 4.94
CA TYR A 218 9.55 0.13 4.38
C TYR A 218 8.46 0.95 5.07
N TYR A 219 8.07 2.06 4.46
CA TYR A 219 7.25 3.09 5.12
C TYR A 219 5.74 2.94 4.94
N GLN A 220 5.25 1.90 4.24
CA GLN A 220 3.81 1.69 4.08
C GLN A 220 3.07 1.58 5.43
N PRO A 221 3.55 0.85 6.45
CA PRO A 221 2.87 0.76 7.75
C PRO A 221 2.84 2.11 8.48
N LEU A 222 3.91 2.91 8.34
CA LEU A 222 3.97 4.26 8.89
C LEU A 222 2.97 5.20 8.20
N MET A 223 2.78 5.08 6.89
CA MET A 223 1.76 5.86 6.18
C MET A 223 0.34 5.49 6.61
N ASP A 224 0.07 4.20 6.75
CA ASP A 224 -1.24 3.72 7.19
C ASP A 224 -1.53 4.19 8.63
N TYR A 225 -0.52 4.16 9.51
CA TYR A 225 -0.59 4.79 10.82
C TYR A 225 -0.89 6.30 10.75
N VAL A 226 -0.14 7.06 9.95
CA VAL A 226 -0.33 8.51 9.79
C VAL A 226 -1.73 8.84 9.26
N ASN A 227 -2.32 7.98 8.42
CA ASN A 227 -3.69 8.14 7.94
C ASN A 227 -4.75 7.94 9.05
N THR A 228 -4.40 7.30 10.17
CA THR A 228 -5.28 7.23 11.35
C THR A 228 -5.27 8.53 12.18
N ILE A 229 -4.24 9.36 12.03
CA ILE A 229 -4.07 10.63 12.74
C ILE A 229 -4.61 11.80 11.91
N LEU A 230 -4.21 11.88 10.65
CA LEU A 230 -4.53 12.99 9.76
C LEU A 230 -5.85 12.75 9.04
N ILE A 231 -6.85 13.54 9.39
CA ILE A 231 -8.20 13.53 8.82
C ILE A 231 -8.32 14.69 7.85
N TYR A 232 -8.62 14.40 6.59
CA TYR A 232 -8.87 15.45 5.61
C TYR A 232 -10.21 16.14 5.89
N SER A 233 -10.20 17.48 5.96
CA SER A 233 -11.38 18.33 6.11
C SER A 233 -11.70 18.97 4.76
N PRO A 234 -12.73 18.48 4.02
CA PRO A 234 -13.08 19.04 2.72
C PRO A 234 -13.49 20.51 2.78
N SER A 235 -14.19 20.93 3.83
CA SER A 235 -14.66 22.31 3.99
C SER A 235 -13.53 23.31 4.17
N LYS A 236 -12.41 22.87 4.74
CA LYS A 236 -11.21 23.69 4.96
C LYS A 236 -10.12 23.41 3.93
N ASN A 237 -10.33 22.45 3.03
CA ASN A 237 -9.37 21.98 2.04
C ASN A 237 -7.99 21.65 2.65
N LYS A 238 -7.95 21.07 3.86
CA LYS A 238 -6.71 20.76 4.58
C LYS A 238 -6.85 19.53 5.47
N SER A 239 -5.72 18.91 5.82
CA SER A 239 -5.69 17.84 6.82
C SER A 239 -5.58 18.42 8.22
N GLU A 240 -6.33 17.84 9.15
CA GLU A 240 -6.33 18.18 10.57
C GLU A 240 -6.13 16.91 11.40
N SER A 241 -5.80 17.06 12.68
CA SER A 241 -5.77 15.99 13.67
C SER A 241 -6.63 16.39 14.87
N LYS A 242 -6.86 15.47 15.80
CA LYS A 242 -7.66 15.75 17.00
C LYS A 242 -6.95 16.73 17.95
N THR A 243 -5.62 16.67 18.03
CA THR A 243 -4.78 17.51 18.89
C THR A 243 -3.57 18.03 18.13
N ALA A 244 -2.97 19.14 18.58
CA ALA A 244 -1.77 19.71 17.97
C ALA A 244 -0.57 18.75 18.09
N GLU A 245 -0.47 18.03 19.19
CA GLU A 245 0.59 17.05 19.44
C GLU A 245 0.49 15.87 18.48
N GLN A 246 -0.74 15.40 18.17
CA GLN A 246 -0.96 14.39 17.14
C GLN A 246 -0.59 14.91 15.75
N TYR A 247 -0.90 16.17 15.44
CA TYR A 247 -0.48 16.79 14.18
C TYR A 247 1.05 16.76 14.07
N GLN A 248 1.73 17.19 15.13
CA GLN A 248 3.19 17.23 15.17
C GLN A 248 3.82 15.84 15.10
N LEU A 249 3.21 14.83 15.73
CA LEU A 249 3.62 13.43 15.59
C LEU A 249 3.58 13.01 14.11
N ALA A 250 2.47 13.27 13.41
CA ALA A 250 2.35 12.95 12.00
C ALA A 250 3.40 13.67 11.13
N ILE A 251 3.67 14.95 11.39
CA ILE A 251 4.72 15.72 10.72
C ILE A 251 6.10 15.09 10.94
N ASN A 252 6.43 14.71 12.18
CA ASN A 252 7.72 14.08 12.51
C ASN A 252 7.89 12.72 11.81
N LEU A 253 6.86 11.88 11.82
CA LEU A 253 6.88 10.57 11.17
C LEU A 253 7.02 10.70 9.65
N LEU A 254 6.27 11.62 9.03
CA LEU A 254 6.40 11.92 7.60
C LEU A 254 7.78 12.46 7.25
N THR A 255 8.38 13.27 8.11
CA THR A 255 9.74 13.82 7.91
C THR A 255 10.78 12.70 7.86
N ILE A 256 10.69 11.70 8.74
CA ILE A 256 11.60 10.54 8.74
C ILE A 256 11.50 9.76 7.42
N ALA A 257 10.28 9.46 6.97
CA ALA A 257 10.07 8.75 5.70
C ALA A 257 10.51 9.60 4.49
N ALA A 258 10.22 10.90 4.50
CA ALA A 258 10.62 11.84 3.45
C ALA A 258 12.15 11.98 3.34
N ASN A 259 12.86 12.01 4.48
CA ASN A 259 14.32 12.04 4.52
C ASN A 259 14.97 10.75 3.98
N ASN A 260 14.19 9.67 3.85
CA ASN A 260 14.60 8.41 3.24
C ASN A 260 13.98 8.23 1.84
N ASN A 261 13.75 9.34 1.12
CA ASN A 261 13.32 9.35 -0.28
C ASN A 261 11.99 8.62 -0.56
N TYR A 262 11.14 8.43 0.45
CA TYR A 262 9.84 7.81 0.25
C TYR A 262 8.83 8.81 -0.33
N ILE A 263 8.66 8.77 -1.66
CA ILE A 263 7.85 9.72 -2.44
C ILE A 263 6.45 10.00 -1.85
N PRO A 264 5.66 8.99 -1.41
CA PRO A 264 4.35 9.26 -0.81
C PRO A 264 4.41 10.16 0.43
N ALA A 265 5.43 9.99 1.28
CA ALA A 265 5.62 10.85 2.45
C ALA A 265 6.09 12.25 2.05
N ILE A 266 7.01 12.37 1.08
CA ILE A 266 7.46 13.68 0.56
C ILE A 266 6.27 14.47 0.01
N ASN A 267 5.47 13.85 -0.85
CA ASN A 267 4.28 14.48 -1.43
C ASN A 267 3.30 14.93 -0.34
N LYS A 268 2.99 14.05 0.63
CA LYS A 268 2.07 14.38 1.72
C LYS A 268 2.61 15.50 2.62
N LEU A 269 3.88 15.44 3.03
CA LEU A 269 4.51 16.44 3.90
C LEU A 269 4.59 17.81 3.21
N SER A 270 5.01 17.86 1.95
CA SER A 270 5.06 19.11 1.18
C SER A 270 3.70 19.79 1.05
N SER A 271 2.61 19.01 0.96
CA SER A 271 1.25 19.54 0.96
C SER A 271 0.84 20.12 2.32
N LEU A 272 1.24 19.48 3.42
CA LEU A 272 0.92 19.93 4.79
C LEU A 272 1.71 21.19 5.20
N LEU A 273 2.93 21.36 4.67
CA LEU A 273 3.80 22.48 4.99
C LEU A 273 3.61 23.70 4.05
N LYS A 274 2.79 23.57 3.00
CA LYS A 274 2.64 24.58 1.95
C LYS A 274 2.38 25.99 2.50
N ASP A 275 1.48 26.10 3.46
CA ASP A 275 1.00 27.39 3.98
C ASP A 275 1.72 27.83 5.27
N THR A 276 2.60 26.98 5.84
CA THR A 276 3.26 27.23 7.13
C THR A 276 4.78 27.35 7.02
N VAL A 277 5.42 26.53 6.18
CA VAL A 277 6.88 26.50 5.98
C VAL A 277 7.15 26.34 4.48
N GLN A 278 6.81 27.39 3.71
CA GLN A 278 6.78 27.34 2.25
C GLN A 278 8.12 26.92 1.62
N GLU A 279 9.24 27.40 2.15
CA GLU A 279 10.59 27.03 1.67
C GLU A 279 10.85 25.52 1.78
N GLU A 280 10.50 24.93 2.93
CA GLU A 280 10.65 23.49 3.16
C GLU A 280 9.69 22.67 2.28
N SER A 281 8.45 23.16 2.09
CA SER A 281 7.50 22.58 1.14
C SER A 281 8.08 22.55 -0.29
N GLU A 282 8.65 23.65 -0.76
CA GLU A 282 9.26 23.72 -2.10
C GLU A 282 10.53 22.86 -2.20
N ARG A 283 11.36 22.82 -1.15
CA ARG A 283 12.53 21.93 -1.08
C ARG A 283 12.11 20.46 -1.26
N LEU A 284 11.08 20.02 -0.54
CA LEU A 284 10.54 18.67 -0.62
C LEU A 284 9.97 18.37 -2.02
N ARG A 285 9.23 19.30 -2.63
CA ARG A 285 8.71 19.14 -4.00
C ARG A 285 9.83 18.99 -5.02
N ASN A 286 10.91 19.76 -4.88
CA ASN A 286 12.07 19.66 -5.76
C ASN A 286 12.79 18.30 -5.61
N ILE A 287 12.82 17.73 -4.39
CA ILE A 287 13.31 16.36 -4.18
C ILE A 287 12.37 15.35 -4.86
N ALA A 288 11.05 15.47 -4.65
CA ALA A 288 10.07 14.59 -5.29
C ALA A 288 10.17 14.63 -6.82
N LEU A 289 10.41 15.80 -7.41
CA LEU A 289 10.63 15.99 -8.84
C LEU A 289 11.85 15.19 -9.33
N LYS A 290 12.98 15.27 -8.61
CA LYS A 290 14.21 14.52 -8.93
C LYS A 290 14.02 13.00 -8.81
N LEU A 291 13.12 12.57 -7.94
CA LEU A 291 12.76 11.16 -7.75
C LEU A 291 11.68 10.67 -8.74
N GLY A 292 11.22 11.51 -9.67
CA GLY A 292 10.23 11.13 -10.69
C GLY A 292 8.77 11.16 -10.22
N SER A 293 8.44 11.93 -9.18
CA SER A 293 7.06 12.05 -8.69
C SER A 293 6.17 12.82 -9.68
N THR A 294 5.22 12.12 -10.31
CA THR A 294 4.22 12.75 -11.20
C THR A 294 3.40 13.82 -10.49
N LYS A 295 3.02 13.60 -9.23
CA LYS A 295 2.32 14.60 -8.40
C LYS A 295 3.11 15.90 -8.20
N ALA A 296 4.44 15.82 -8.12
CA ALA A 296 5.28 17.01 -8.00
C ALA A 296 5.30 17.79 -9.33
N VAL A 297 5.32 17.08 -10.46
CA VAL A 297 5.22 17.67 -11.80
C VAL A 297 3.86 18.34 -12.00
N GLU A 298 2.76 17.65 -11.68
CA GLU A 298 1.40 18.21 -11.74
C GLU A 298 1.30 19.51 -10.95
N TYR A 299 1.83 19.52 -9.72
CA TYR A 299 1.84 20.73 -8.92
C TYR A 299 2.60 21.86 -9.61
N LYS A 300 3.83 21.60 -10.07
CA LYS A 300 4.61 22.65 -10.72
C LYS A 300 3.93 23.16 -11.99
N TYR A 301 3.32 22.28 -12.78
CA TYR A 301 2.50 22.65 -13.94
C TYR A 301 1.31 23.55 -13.57
N LEU A 302 0.56 23.21 -12.52
CA LEU A 302 -0.63 23.95 -12.08
C LEU A 302 -0.29 25.36 -11.59
N TYR A 303 0.89 25.54 -10.99
CA TYR A 303 1.35 26.81 -10.42
C TYR A 303 2.28 27.60 -11.34
N SER A 304 2.60 27.06 -12.53
CA SER A 304 3.32 27.81 -13.56
C SER A 304 2.42 28.84 -14.22
N GLU A 305 3.01 29.98 -14.60
CA GLU A 305 2.30 31.02 -15.35
C GLU A 305 1.72 30.46 -16.65
N LYS A 306 0.53 30.94 -17.00
CA LYS A 306 -0.15 30.53 -18.24
C LYS A 306 0.74 30.86 -19.43
N ASP A 307 0.84 29.92 -20.37
CA ASP A 307 1.62 30.06 -21.61
C ASP A 307 3.14 30.29 -21.42
N SER A 308 3.67 29.99 -20.23
CA SER A 308 5.12 30.04 -19.95
C SER A 308 5.88 28.81 -20.47
N GLU A 309 7.17 28.99 -20.75
CA GLU A 309 8.09 27.89 -21.08
C GLU A 309 8.14 26.83 -19.95
N GLU A 310 8.06 27.27 -18.69
CA GLU A 310 8.05 26.39 -17.53
C GLU A 310 6.80 25.48 -17.53
N LYS A 311 5.63 26.03 -17.87
CA LYS A 311 4.40 25.25 -17.97
C LYS A 311 4.49 24.21 -19.08
N TYR A 312 5.05 24.57 -20.24
CA TYR A 312 5.30 23.63 -21.33
C TYR A 312 6.28 22.52 -20.91
N PHE A 313 7.36 22.88 -20.21
CA PHE A 313 8.34 21.94 -19.68
C PHE A 313 7.70 20.90 -18.77
N TYR A 314 6.90 21.32 -17.77
CA TYR A 314 6.27 20.35 -16.86
C TYR A 314 5.21 19.50 -17.54
N ASN A 315 4.48 20.03 -18.52
CA ASN A 315 3.57 19.22 -19.32
C ASN A 315 4.32 18.14 -20.12
N ALA A 316 5.43 18.50 -20.78
CA ALA A 316 6.26 17.54 -21.50
C ALA A 316 6.91 16.52 -20.57
N LEU A 317 7.35 16.94 -19.38
CA LEU A 317 7.91 16.05 -18.36
C LEU A 317 6.85 15.09 -17.82
N TYR A 318 5.63 15.57 -17.55
CA TYR A 318 4.51 14.73 -17.10
C TYR A 318 4.25 13.63 -18.13
N LYS A 319 4.10 14.01 -19.41
CA LYS A 319 3.97 13.06 -20.52
C LYS A 319 5.10 12.04 -20.58
N GLY A 320 6.34 12.46 -20.37
CA GLY A 320 7.48 11.54 -20.33
C GLY A 320 7.45 10.55 -19.17
N LEU A 321 6.86 10.94 -18.02
CA LEU A 321 6.82 10.15 -16.78
C LEU A 321 5.54 9.33 -16.60
N SER A 322 4.44 9.66 -17.27
CA SER A 322 3.16 8.95 -17.16
C SER A 322 2.68 8.33 -18.48
N GLY A 323 3.16 8.85 -19.62
CA GLY A 323 2.59 8.59 -20.94
C GLY A 323 1.26 9.33 -21.20
N GLU A 324 0.78 10.12 -20.23
CA GLU A 324 -0.48 10.86 -20.27
C GLU A 324 -0.22 12.38 -20.35
N TYR A 325 -1.24 13.15 -20.74
CA TYR A 325 -1.21 14.62 -20.74
C TYR A 325 -2.08 15.21 -19.63
#